data_AF-A0A662IBL2-F1
#
_entry.id   AF-A0A662IBL2-F1
#
_cell.length_a   1.000
_cell.length_b   1.000
_cell.length_c   1.000
_cell.angle_alpha   90.00
_cell.angle_beta   90.00
_cell.angle_gamma   90.00
#
_symmetry.space_group_name_H-M   'P 1'
#
loop_
_entity.id
_entity.type
_entity.pdbx_description
1 polymer ?
#
loop_
_entity_poly.entity_id
_entity_poly.type
_entity_poly.pdbx_seq_one_letter_code
_entity_poly.pdbx_strand_id
1 'polypeptide(L)'
;MSEDITIKLIGLKGNEMECATLSEVEWILKHDPIFSVKVYKGDRPVLMCNMSPRDQGHIEWVLEEIKKALSSVEEGEEEGEEGGEG
;
A
#
# COMPACT_ATOMS: atom_id res chain seq x y z
N MET A 1 18.39 -6.27 11.38
CA MET A 1 18.17 -4.82 11.18
C MET A 1 16.71 -4.68 10.88
N SER A 2 15.97 -3.85 11.63
CA SER A 2 14.57 -3.57 11.32
C SER A 2 14.52 -2.97 9.92
N GLU A 3 13.86 -3.64 8.99
CA GLU A 3 13.72 -3.12 7.63
C GLU A 3 12.85 -1.85 7.69
N ASP A 4 13.37 -0.73 7.20
CA ASP A 4 12.63 0.53 7.12
C ASP A 4 11.41 0.37 6.20
N ILE A 5 10.23 0.68 6.72
CA ILE A 5 8.99 0.71 5.94
C ILE A 5 8.69 2.17 5.62
N THR A 6 8.46 2.46 4.34
CA THR A 6 8.04 3.79 3.89
C THR A 6 6.77 3.68 3.06
N ILE A 7 5.72 4.40 3.47
CA ILE A 7 4.45 4.43 2.73
C ILE A 7 4.30 5.82 2.11
N LYS A 8 4.25 5.89 0.78
CA LYS A 8 4.04 7.10 0.01
C LYS A 8 2.59 7.19 -0.46
N LEU A 9 1.93 8.29 -0.11
CA LEU A 9 0.58 8.63 -0.54
C LEU A 9 0.65 9.80 -1.51
N ILE A 10 -0.08 9.70 -2.62
CA ILE A 10 -0.11 10.71 -3.66
C ILE A 10 -1.53 11.25 -3.77
N GLY A 11 -1.70 12.52 -3.42
CA GLY A 11 -2.96 13.24 -3.47
C GLY A 11 -3.30 13.73 -4.88
N LEU A 12 -4.59 13.99 -5.15
CA LEU A 12 -5.08 14.44 -6.47
C LEU A 12 -4.40 15.69 -7.02
N LYS A 13 -3.81 16.53 -6.16
CA LYS A 13 -3.09 17.74 -6.56
C LYS A 13 -1.61 17.49 -6.87
N GLY A 14 -1.18 16.24 -6.90
CA GLY A 14 0.22 15.84 -7.06
C GLY A 14 1.07 16.04 -5.81
N ASN A 15 0.45 16.29 -4.65
CA ASN A 15 1.15 16.35 -3.38
C ASN A 15 1.51 14.93 -2.91
N GLU A 16 2.76 14.75 -2.49
CA GLU A 16 3.26 13.49 -1.96
C GLU A 16 3.38 13.60 -0.44
N MET A 17 3.01 12.53 0.27
CA MET A 17 3.09 12.42 1.72
C MET A 17 3.75 11.09 2.07
N GLU A 18 4.71 11.13 2.98
CA GLU A 18 5.40 9.94 3.50
C GLU A 18 4.86 9.61 4.90
N CYS A 19 4.48 8.36 5.10
CA CYS A 19 3.95 7.84 6.36
C CYS A 19 4.82 6.66 6.81
N ALA A 20 5.04 6.56 8.12
CA ALA A 20 5.79 5.46 8.72
C ALA A 20 4.87 4.41 9.35
N THR A 21 3.60 4.74 9.59
CA THR A 21 2.65 3.86 10.29
C THR A 21 1.33 3.71 9.53
N LEU A 22 0.68 2.56 9.72
CA LEU A 22 -0.64 2.30 9.13
C LEU A 22 -1.73 3.25 9.66
N SER A 23 -1.61 3.68 10.92
CA SER A 23 -2.57 4.62 11.53
C SER A 23 -2.54 5.99 10.86
N GLU A 24 -1.36 6.49 10.46
CA GLU A 24 -1.24 7.72 9.68
C GLU A 24 -1.87 7.56 8.30
N VAL A 25 -1.63 6.42 7.64
CA VAL A 25 -2.22 6.14 6.34
C VAL A 25 -3.74 6.11 6.42
N GLU A 26 -4.32 5.38 7.38
CA GLU A 26 -5.77 5.34 7.55
C GLU A 26 -6.37 6.73 7.76
N TRP A 27 -5.73 7.56 8.59
CA TRP A 27 -6.19 8.92 8.83
C TRP A 27 -6.15 9.75 7.54
N ILE A 28 -5.04 9.73 6.82
CA ILE A 28 -4.89 10.49 5.56
C ILE A 28 -5.89 10.00 4.51
N LEU A 29 -6.05 8.70 4.32
CA LEU A 29 -7.00 8.15 3.35
C LEU A 29 -8.46 8.55 3.62
N LYS A 30 -8.82 8.76 4.89
CA LYS A 30 -10.17 9.22 5.31
C LYS A 30 -10.37 10.73 5.15
N HIS A 31 -9.30 11.52 5.27
CA HIS A 31 -9.39 12.99 5.31
C HIS A 31 -8.97 13.68 4.00
N ASP A 32 -8.02 13.10 3.27
CA ASP A 32 -7.43 13.67 2.07
C ASP A 32 -7.79 12.87 0.81
N PRO A 33 -7.94 13.55 -0.34
CA PRO A 33 -8.23 12.89 -1.60
C PRO A 33 -6.95 12.27 -2.19
N ILE A 34 -6.61 11.07 -1.73
CA ILE A 34 -5.50 10.25 -2.23
C ILE A 34 -5.97 9.43 -3.43
N PHE A 35 -5.12 9.34 -4.47
CA PHE A 35 -5.40 8.54 -5.66
C PHE A 35 -4.38 7.42 -5.88
N SER A 36 -3.22 7.46 -5.22
CA SER A 36 -2.21 6.42 -5.33
C SER A 36 -1.48 6.20 -4.01
N VAL A 37 -1.21 4.93 -3.72
CA VAL A 37 -0.47 4.48 -2.54
C VAL A 37 0.67 3.59 -3.00
N LYS A 38 1.86 3.83 -2.45
CA LYS A 38 3.06 3.03 -2.71
C LYS A 38 3.69 2.65 -1.38
N VAL A 39 3.99 1.38 -1.18
CA VAL A 39 4.66 0.88 0.02
C VAL A 39 6.03 0.37 -0.38
N TYR A 40 7.03 0.76 0.39
CA TYR A 40 8.43 0.39 0.21
C TYR A 40 8.95 -0.29 1.47
N LYS A 41 9.83 -1.27 1.26
CA LYS A 41 10.63 -1.92 2.28
C LYS A 41 12.11 -1.70 1.93
N GLY A 42 12.78 -0.84 2.68
CA GLY A 42 14.01 -0.19 2.24
C GLY A 42 13.77 0.54 0.91
N ASP A 43 14.56 0.23 -0.10
CA ASP A 43 14.43 0.78 -1.45
C ASP A 43 13.50 -0.03 -2.38
N ARG A 44 12.94 -1.16 -1.92
CA ARG A 44 12.13 -2.05 -2.77
C ARG A 44 10.64 -1.73 -2.66
N PRO A 45 9.94 -1.46 -3.77
CA PRO A 45 8.48 -1.34 -3.75
C PRO A 45 7.86 -2.72 -3.52
N VAL A 46 6.94 -2.82 -2.56
CA VAL A 46 6.20 -4.05 -2.22
C VAL A 46 4.70 -3.95 -2.53
N LEU A 47 4.17 -2.74 -2.64
CA LEU A 47 2.79 -2.49 -3.07
C LEU A 47 2.74 -1.18 -3.85
N MET A 48 2.01 -1.19 -4.97
CA MET A 48 1.69 0.02 -5.74
C MET A 48 0.24 -0.10 -6.22
N CYS A 49 -0.65 0.72 -5.67
CA CYS A 49 -2.04 0.71 -6.06
C CYS A 49 -2.55 2.12 -6.34
N ASN A 50 -3.53 2.19 -7.24
CA ASN A 50 -4.36 3.37 -7.44
C ASN A 50 -5.68 3.14 -6.72
N MET A 51 -6.30 4.21 -6.27
CA MET A 51 -7.58 4.14 -5.58
C MET A 51 -8.50 5.26 -6.02
N SER A 52 -9.80 5.02 -5.83
CA SER A 52 -10.82 6.05 -5.95
C SER A 52 -10.79 6.92 -4.68
N PRO A 53 -10.53 8.23 -4.79
CA PRO A 53 -10.48 9.10 -3.61
C PRO A 53 -11.82 9.11 -2.87
N ARG A 54 -11.77 9.02 -1.54
CA ARG A 54 -12.95 9.05 -0.64
C ARG A 54 -13.92 7.87 -0.78
N ASP A 55 -13.57 6.83 -1.53
CA ASP A 55 -14.36 5.61 -1.57
C ASP A 55 -14.01 4.72 -0.36
N GLN A 56 -14.97 4.57 0.56
CA GLN A 56 -14.72 3.86 1.80
C GLN A 56 -14.35 2.38 1.57
N GLY A 57 -14.98 1.71 0.61
CA GLY A 57 -14.67 0.32 0.29
C GLY A 57 -13.26 0.16 -0.26
N HIS A 58 -12.83 1.10 -1.11
CA HIS A 58 -11.48 1.11 -1.65
C HIS A 58 -10.44 1.46 -0.57
N ILE A 59 -10.76 2.34 0.38
CA ILE A 59 -9.89 2.65 1.52
C ILE A 59 -9.66 1.40 2.37
N GLU A 60 -10.73 0.68 2.72
CA GLU A 60 -10.64 -0.55 3.51
C GLU A 60 -9.79 -1.61 2.77
N TRP A 61 -10.06 -1.82 1.48
CA TRP A 61 -9.28 -2.73 0.65
C TRP A 61 -7.79 -2.35 0.59
N VAL A 62 -7.46 -1.07 0.36
CA VAL A 62 -6.07 -0.60 0.33
C VAL A 62 -5.38 -0.85 1.68
N LEU A 63 -6.04 -0.59 2.80
CA LEU A 63 -5.47 -0.84 4.12
C LEU A 63 -5.22 -2.33 4.36
N GLU A 64 -6.08 -3.22 3.87
CA GLU A 64 -5.84 -4.67 3.90
C GLU A 64 -4.65 -5.07 3.04
N GLU A 65 -4.51 -4.54 1.83
CA GLU A 65 -3.37 -4.83 0.96
C GLU A 65 -2.04 -4.32 1.56
N ILE A 66 -2.04 -3.16 2.20
CA ILE A 66 -0.86 -2.66 2.93
C ILE A 66 -0.52 -3.64 4.07
N LYS A 67 -1.52 -4.07 4.87
CA LYS A 67 -1.28 -5.04 5.96
C LYS A 67 -0.68 -6.34 5.42
N LYS A 68 -1.23 -6.88 4.33
CA LYS A 68 -0.69 -8.07 3.66
C LYS A 68 0.73 -7.85 3.17
N ALA A 69 1.01 -6.74 2.50
CA ALA A 69 2.36 -6.42 2.02
C ALA A 69 3.39 -6.30 3.17
N LEU A 70 2.94 -5.86 4.35
CA LEU A 70 3.77 -5.78 5.55
C LEU A 70 3.91 -7.13 6.28
N SER A 71 2.88 -7.98 6.26
CA SER A 71 2.86 -9.31 6.91
C SER A 71 3.44 -10.44 6.06
N SER A 72 3.29 -10.41 4.72
CA SER A 72 3.82 -11.41 3.78
C SER A 72 5.34 -11.49 3.76
N VAL A 73 6.04 -10.69 4.56
CA VAL A 73 7.49 -10.83 4.71
C VAL A 73 7.89 -11.80 5.82
N GLU A 74 6.94 -12.35 6.58
CA GLU A 74 7.21 -13.49 7.48
C GLU A 74 6.96 -14.86 6.83
N GLU A 75 6.18 -14.94 5.73
CA GLU A 75 5.86 -16.19 5.06
C GLU A 75 5.87 -16.03 3.53
N GLY A 76 6.85 -16.67 2.88
CA GLY A 76 6.64 -17.26 1.57
C GLY A 76 6.89 -16.38 0.35
N GLU A 77 8.01 -16.64 -0.32
CA GLU A 77 7.99 -16.76 -1.78
C GLU A 77 6.87 -17.74 -2.18
N GLU A 78 5.73 -17.23 -2.61
CA GLU A 78 4.80 -17.99 -3.46
C GLU A 78 4.45 -17.07 -4.64
N GLU A 79 5.41 -16.98 -5.57
CA GLU A 79 5.09 -16.64 -6.94
C GLU A 79 4.13 -17.72 -7.45
N GLY A 80 2.90 -17.30 -7.72
CA GLY A 80 1.98 -18.07 -8.52
C GLY A 80 2.56 -18.27 -9.91
N GLU A 81 2.82 -19.53 -10.28
CA GLU A 81 2.71 -19.91 -11.68
C GLU A 81 1.25 -20.25 -11.96
N GLU A 82 0.61 -19.33 -12.68
CA GLU A 82 -0.64 -19.58 -13.39
C GLU A 82 -0.55 -20.91 -14.13
N GLY A 83 -1.45 -21.84 -13.78
CA GLY A 83 -1.76 -22.97 -14.64
C GLY A 83 -2.26 -22.44 -15.98
N GLY A 84 -1.43 -22.58 -17.01
CA GLY A 84 -1.85 -22.47 -18.40
C GLY A 84 -2.56 -23.75 -18.83
N GLU A 85 -3.84 -23.64 -19.15
CA GLU A 85 -4.62 -24.64 -19.88
C GLU A 85 -4.07 -24.82 -21.31
N GLY A 86 -3.95 -26.07 -21.78
CA GLY A 86 -3.59 -26.41 -23.16
C GLY A 86 -3.28 -27.88 -23.39
#